data_AF-A0A819U509-F1
#
_entry.id   AF-A0A819U509-F1
#
_cell.length_a   1.000
_cell.length_b   1.000
_cell.length_c   1.000
_cell.angle_alpha   90.00
_cell.angle_beta   90.00
_cell.angle_gamma   90.00
#
_symmetry.space_group_name_H-M   'P 1'
#
loop_
_entity.id
_entity.type
_entity.pdbx_description
1 polymer ?
#
loop_
_entity_poly.entity_id
_entity_poly.type
_entity_poly.pdbx_seq_one_letter_code
_entity_poly.pdbx_strand_id
1 'polypeptide(L)'
;EIAGKGNGEIPVYQGCSRPLVRQTHGTATYVHGNDGMSDSCFPDPKQKPETEHAVDAIIRLVEKYPGEITLVAIGPLTNIALTLLRKPTVARQINSIYFMGGCYKFYGNVTPVATYNPWVDPEAARIVFQSGIPITTAGFDIS
;
A
#
# COMPACT_ATOMS: atom_id res chain seq x y z
N GLU A 1 -0.31 -1.84 23.53
CA GLU A 1 -0.64 -0.85 22.48
C GLU A 1 -0.14 -1.44 21.18
N ILE A 2 -1.01 -1.66 20.17
CA ILE A 2 -0.70 -2.59 19.06
C ILE A 2 -0.71 -1.87 17.69
N ALA A 3 -0.80 -0.54 17.68
CA ALA A 3 -0.49 0.28 16.51
C ALA A 3 -0.07 1.69 16.95
N GLY A 4 0.86 2.30 16.22
CA GLY A 4 1.39 3.64 16.50
C GLY A 4 2.47 3.63 17.58
N LYS A 5 3.68 4.12 17.27
CA LYS A 5 4.70 4.33 18.31
C LYS A 5 4.28 5.57 19.11
N GLY A 6 3.59 5.39 20.23
CA GLY A 6 3.16 6.43 21.17
C GLY A 6 1.65 6.62 21.24
N ASN A 7 1.06 6.31 22.40
CA ASN A 7 -0.32 6.58 22.88
C ASN A 7 -1.47 6.75 21.83
N GLY A 8 -1.40 6.10 20.67
CA GLY A 8 -2.37 6.19 19.57
C GLY A 8 -2.34 7.51 18.77
N GLU A 9 -1.17 8.14 18.62
CA GLU A 9 -1.07 9.46 17.96
C GLU A 9 -0.96 9.38 16.41
N ILE A 10 -0.59 8.23 15.84
CA ILE A 10 -0.40 8.12 14.40
C ILE A 10 -1.76 7.80 13.74
N PRO A 11 -2.32 8.69 12.91
CA PRO A 11 -3.65 8.48 12.33
C PRO A 11 -3.65 7.28 11.38
N VAL A 12 -4.73 6.50 11.42
CA VAL A 12 -4.97 5.35 10.54
C VAL A 12 -6.13 5.68 9.62
N TYR A 13 -5.87 5.72 8.31
CA TYR A 13 -6.88 6.01 7.31
C TYR A 13 -7.29 4.73 6.59
N GLN A 14 -8.59 4.43 6.58
CA GLN A 14 -9.09 3.27 5.82
C GLN A 14 -9.04 3.56 4.32
N GLY A 15 -8.47 2.63 3.55
CA GLY A 15 -8.37 2.72 2.09
C GLY A 15 -9.29 1.75 1.36
N CYS A 16 -8.93 1.43 0.13
CA CYS A 16 -9.73 0.55 -0.72
C CYS A 16 -9.79 -0.90 -0.22
N SER A 17 -10.99 -1.46 -0.20
CA SER A 17 -11.26 -2.85 0.21
C SER A 17 -11.09 -3.88 -0.91
N ARG A 18 -10.80 -3.43 -2.14
CA ARG A 18 -10.67 -4.28 -3.34
C ARG A 18 -9.73 -3.62 -4.36
N PRO A 19 -9.14 -4.41 -5.28
CA PRO A 19 -8.38 -3.87 -6.40
C PRO A 19 -9.27 -3.04 -7.35
N LEU A 20 -8.63 -2.28 -8.24
CA LEU A 20 -9.31 -1.33 -9.15
C LEU A 20 -10.42 -2.00 -9.97
N VAL A 21 -10.06 -3.05 -10.71
CA VAL A 21 -10.94 -3.69 -11.71
C VAL A 21 -11.14 -5.19 -11.50
N ARG A 22 -10.23 -5.85 -10.78
CA ARG A 22 -10.30 -7.29 -10.55
C ARG A 22 -11.35 -7.62 -9.51
N GLN A 23 -11.91 -8.82 -9.62
CA GLN A 23 -12.62 -9.40 -8.48
C GLN A 23 -11.61 -9.64 -7.36
N THR A 24 -12.03 -9.39 -6.12
CA THR A 24 -11.22 -9.70 -4.95
C THR A 24 -10.85 -11.18 -4.98
N HIS A 25 -9.56 -11.47 -5.00
CA HIS A 25 -9.06 -12.83 -4.90
C HIS A 25 -9.18 -13.35 -3.47
N GLY A 26 -8.95 -14.65 -3.26
CA GLY A 26 -8.79 -15.19 -1.90
C GLY A 26 -7.71 -14.42 -1.14
N THR A 27 -7.88 -14.28 0.18
CA THR A 27 -6.90 -13.63 1.05
C THR A 27 -5.73 -14.57 1.35
N ALA A 28 -4.57 -14.01 1.72
CA ALA A 28 -3.39 -14.78 2.13
C ALA A 28 -3.47 -15.28 3.58
N THR A 29 -4.66 -15.69 4.05
CA THR A 29 -4.86 -16.19 5.42
C THR A 29 -4.06 -17.45 5.71
N TYR A 30 -3.77 -18.25 4.69
CA TYR A 30 -2.88 -19.41 4.79
C TYR A 30 -1.42 -19.04 5.10
N VAL A 31 -1.01 -17.79 4.90
CA VAL A 31 0.32 -17.27 5.26
C VAL A 31 0.28 -16.51 6.58
N HIS A 32 -0.77 -15.72 6.81
CA HIS A 32 -0.79 -14.73 7.89
C HIS A 32 -1.76 -15.04 9.04
N GLY A 33 -2.52 -16.15 8.99
CA GLY A 33 -3.62 -16.42 9.93
C GLY A 33 -4.92 -15.74 9.50
N ASN A 34 -6.04 -16.05 10.18
CA ASN A 34 -7.35 -15.48 9.88
C ASN A 34 -7.45 -14.00 10.29
N ASP A 35 -6.70 -13.60 11.32
CA ASP A 35 -6.60 -12.21 11.79
C ASP A 35 -5.47 -11.40 11.09
N GLY A 36 -4.67 -12.04 10.23
CA GLY A 36 -3.49 -11.43 9.60
C GLY A 36 -2.27 -11.26 10.53
N MET A 37 -2.36 -11.77 11.76
CA MET A 37 -1.39 -11.63 12.85
C MET A 37 -1.10 -12.99 13.51
N SER A 38 -1.09 -14.06 12.72
CA SER A 38 -0.84 -15.45 13.15
C SER A 38 -1.84 -16.00 14.18
N ASP A 39 -3.08 -15.49 14.18
CA ASP A 39 -4.12 -15.86 15.13
C ASP A 39 -3.68 -15.70 16.59
N SER A 40 -2.88 -14.66 16.85
CA SER A 40 -2.21 -14.43 18.14
C SER A 40 -3.14 -13.92 19.24
N CYS A 41 -4.42 -13.67 18.94
CA CYS A 41 -5.45 -13.21 19.89
C CYS A 41 -5.06 -11.91 20.63
N PHE A 42 -4.52 -10.92 19.89
CA PHE A 42 -4.22 -9.61 20.45
C PHE A 42 -5.49 -8.89 20.94
N PRO A 43 -5.41 -8.07 22.01
CA PRO A 43 -6.54 -7.24 22.43
C PRO A 43 -6.87 -6.18 21.37
N ASP A 44 -8.15 -5.82 21.29
CA ASP A 44 -8.63 -4.77 20.38
C ASP A 44 -7.88 -3.44 20.59
N PRO A 45 -7.53 -2.73 19.50
CA PRO A 45 -6.91 -1.43 19.60
C PRO A 45 -7.89 -0.40 20.21
N LYS A 46 -7.38 0.46 21.09
CA LYS A 46 -8.16 1.59 21.64
C LYS A 46 -8.40 2.69 20.61
N GLN A 47 -7.43 2.91 19.72
CA GLN A 47 -7.50 3.90 18.65
C GLN A 47 -8.48 3.43 17.58
N LYS A 48 -9.32 4.36 17.09
CA LYS A 48 -10.19 4.15 15.94
C LYS A 48 -9.55 4.74 14.68
N PRO A 49 -9.86 4.21 13.49
CA PRO A 49 -9.44 4.84 12.25
C PRO A 49 -10.11 6.21 12.10
N GLU A 50 -9.44 7.09 11.36
CA GLU A 50 -9.97 8.37 10.92
C GLU A 50 -11.15 8.17 9.97
N THR A 51 -12.05 9.16 9.93
CA THR A 51 -13.21 9.14 9.01
C THR A 51 -12.83 9.52 7.57
N GLU A 52 -11.70 10.19 7.38
CA GLU A 52 -11.14 10.54 6.08
C GLU A 52 -10.64 9.28 5.35
N HIS A 53 -10.96 9.15 4.06
CA HIS A 53 -10.49 8.02 3.25
C HIS A 53 -8.99 8.17 2.93
N ALA A 54 -8.25 7.06 2.89
CA ALA A 54 -6.79 7.09 2.69
C ALA A 54 -6.35 7.85 1.42
N VAL A 55 -7.11 7.75 0.32
CA VAL A 55 -6.83 8.50 -0.92
C VAL A 55 -6.88 10.02 -0.70
N ASP A 56 -7.87 10.51 0.05
CA ASP A 56 -8.01 11.92 0.39
C ASP A 56 -6.88 12.37 1.34
N ALA A 57 -6.57 11.55 2.35
CA ALA A 57 -5.48 11.82 3.28
C ALA A 57 -4.12 11.91 2.57
N ILE A 58 -3.82 11.00 1.63
CA ILE A 58 -2.58 11.06 0.83
C ILE A 58 -2.53 12.36 0.03
N ILE A 59 -3.61 12.72 -0.67
CA ILE A 59 -3.68 13.97 -1.44
C ILE A 59 -3.42 15.17 -0.52
N ARG A 60 -4.17 15.28 0.58
CA ARG A 60 -4.07 16.39 1.53
C ARG A 60 -2.68 16.51 2.12
N LEU A 61 -2.05 15.40 2.52
CA LEU A 61 -0.71 15.39 3.12
C LEU A 61 0.37 15.75 2.12
N VAL A 62 0.31 15.21 0.89
CA VAL A 62 1.25 15.54 -0.19
C VAL A 62 1.16 17.02 -0.57
N GLU A 63 -0.04 17.58 -0.67
CA GLU A 63 -0.20 19.00 -0.98
C GLU A 63 0.19 19.93 0.15
N LYS A 64 0.03 19.47 1.40
CA LYS A 64 0.47 20.22 2.57
C LYS A 64 2.00 20.28 2.67
N TYR A 65 2.69 19.23 2.22
CA TYR A 65 4.15 19.10 2.31
C TYR A 65 4.76 18.66 0.96
N PRO A 66 4.67 19.53 -0.07
CA PRO A 66 5.08 19.17 -1.42
C PRO A 66 6.59 18.94 -1.50
N GLY A 67 6.99 17.80 -2.05
CA GLY A 67 8.39 17.39 -2.17
C GLY A 67 8.98 16.76 -0.90
N GLU A 68 8.22 16.67 0.19
CA GLU A 68 8.69 16.10 1.46
C GLU A 68 8.15 14.69 1.72
N ILE A 69 6.96 14.38 1.22
CA ILE A 69 6.29 13.11 1.51
C ILE A 69 6.92 11.95 0.73
N THR A 70 7.42 10.97 1.47
CA THR A 70 7.85 9.66 0.95
C THR A 70 6.79 8.62 1.26
N LEU A 71 6.34 7.88 0.25
CA LEU A 71 5.36 6.81 0.42
C LEU A 71 6.07 5.47 0.54
N VAL A 72 5.82 4.75 1.63
CA VAL A 72 6.32 3.37 1.84
C VAL A 72 5.17 2.40 1.59
N ALA A 73 5.17 1.79 0.41
CA ALA A 73 4.11 0.91 -0.07
C ALA A 73 4.47 -0.56 0.18
N ILE A 74 3.93 -1.13 1.25
CA ILE A 74 4.12 -2.54 1.66
C ILE A 74 2.91 -3.44 1.34
N GLY A 75 1.95 -2.93 0.57
CA GLY A 75 0.77 -3.64 0.10
C GLY A 75 0.46 -3.34 -1.36
N PRO A 76 -0.68 -3.83 -1.90
CA PRO A 76 -1.13 -3.49 -3.25
C PRO A 76 -1.25 -1.97 -3.46
N LEU A 77 -0.92 -1.50 -4.67
CA LEU A 77 -0.76 -0.08 -4.99
C LEU A 77 -2.09 0.68 -5.23
N THR A 78 -3.24 0.07 -4.93
CA THR A 78 -4.58 0.57 -5.27
C THR A 78 -4.85 1.99 -4.76
N ASN A 79 -4.51 2.29 -3.50
CA ASN A 79 -4.72 3.62 -2.94
C ASN A 79 -3.89 4.68 -3.67
N ILE A 80 -2.61 4.39 -3.94
CA ILE A 80 -1.71 5.34 -4.63
C ILE A 80 -2.18 5.55 -6.08
N ALA A 81 -2.57 4.47 -6.77
CA ALA A 81 -3.12 4.58 -8.12
C ALA A 81 -4.39 5.45 -8.16
N LEU A 82 -5.31 5.29 -7.20
CA LEU A 82 -6.50 6.14 -7.11
C LEU A 82 -6.18 7.58 -6.75
N THR A 83 -5.18 7.84 -5.90
CA THR A 83 -4.67 9.18 -5.67
C THR A 83 -4.22 9.83 -6.96
N LEU A 84 -3.45 9.12 -7.79
CA LEU A 84 -2.97 9.60 -9.08
C LEU A 84 -4.09 9.78 -10.11
N LEU A 85 -5.07 8.88 -10.16
CA LEU A 85 -6.23 9.01 -11.04
C LEU A 85 -7.14 10.18 -10.64
N ARG A 86 -7.34 10.39 -9.33
CA ARG A 86 -8.19 11.45 -8.80
C ARG A 86 -7.53 12.83 -8.89
N LYS A 87 -6.21 12.91 -8.68
CA LYS A 87 -5.47 14.16 -8.74
C LYS A 87 -4.07 13.98 -9.35
N PRO A 88 -3.96 13.88 -10.69
CA PRO A 88 -2.69 13.59 -11.37
C PRO A 88 -1.54 14.54 -11.04
N THR A 89 -1.84 15.80 -10.69
CA THR A 89 -0.84 16.82 -10.34
C THR A 89 -0.05 16.51 -9.07
N VAL A 90 -0.56 15.65 -8.18
CA VAL A 90 0.14 15.26 -6.95
C VAL A 90 1.38 14.41 -7.22
N ALA A 91 1.47 13.77 -8.40
CA ALA A 91 2.63 12.96 -8.77
C ALA A 91 3.94 13.76 -8.67
N ARG A 92 3.91 15.04 -9.07
CA ARG A 92 5.08 15.94 -9.05
C ARG A 92 5.44 16.45 -7.65
N GLN A 93 4.58 16.21 -6.67
CA GLN A 93 4.72 16.67 -5.30
C GLN A 93 5.11 15.54 -4.34
N ILE A 94 5.05 14.28 -4.79
CA ILE A 94 5.55 13.13 -4.03
C ILE A 94 7.06 13.08 -4.19
N ASN A 95 7.80 13.01 -3.08
CA ASN A 95 9.26 12.93 -3.10
C ASN A 95 9.74 11.63 -3.74
N SER A 96 9.27 10.50 -3.20
CA SER A 96 9.62 9.17 -3.68
C SER A 96 8.63 8.11 -3.18
N ILE A 97 8.67 6.94 -3.82
CA ILE A 97 7.97 5.73 -3.37
C ILE A 97 8.99 4.63 -3.13
N TYR A 98 8.92 4.00 -1.96
CA TYR A 98 9.56 2.73 -1.68
C TYR A 98 8.51 1.65 -1.73
N PHE A 99 8.63 0.72 -2.68
CA PHE A 99 7.62 -0.31 -2.93
C PHE A 99 8.17 -1.70 -2.65
N MET A 100 7.49 -2.46 -1.78
CA MET A 100 7.76 -3.88 -1.59
C MET A 100 6.91 -4.69 -2.57
N GLY A 101 7.57 -5.25 -3.58
CA GLY A 101 6.89 -6.01 -4.62
C GLY A 101 7.67 -6.06 -5.93
N GLY A 102 7.35 -7.06 -6.74
CA GLY A 102 8.10 -7.43 -7.93
C GLY A 102 9.20 -8.43 -7.63
N CYS A 103 9.75 -9.01 -8.69
CA CYS A 103 10.88 -9.92 -8.64
C CYS A 103 11.69 -9.76 -9.93
N TYR A 104 13.02 -9.66 -9.82
CA TYR A 104 13.88 -9.56 -11.00
C TYR A 104 14.63 -10.86 -11.24
N LYS A 105 14.37 -11.51 -12.39
CA LYS A 105 14.97 -12.82 -12.76
C LYS A 105 14.85 -13.88 -11.66
N PHE A 106 13.72 -13.87 -10.96
CA PHE A 106 13.43 -14.74 -9.84
C PHE A 106 11.97 -15.22 -9.89
N TYR A 107 11.64 -16.26 -9.12
CA TYR A 107 10.27 -16.77 -9.07
C TYR A 107 9.38 -15.86 -8.23
N GLY A 108 8.12 -15.76 -8.62
CA GLY A 108 7.09 -15.13 -7.80
C GLY A 108 6.69 -15.99 -6.60
N ASN A 109 6.01 -15.36 -5.63
CA ASN A 109 5.53 -16.05 -4.42
C ASN A 109 4.05 -16.45 -4.48
N VAL A 110 3.26 -15.90 -5.43
CA VAL A 110 1.86 -16.28 -5.64
C VAL A 110 1.69 -17.16 -6.87
N THR A 111 2.35 -16.78 -7.95
CA THR A 111 2.46 -17.59 -9.17
C THR A 111 3.94 -17.69 -9.52
N PRO A 112 4.36 -18.61 -10.41
CA PRO A 112 5.76 -18.74 -10.78
C PRO A 112 6.41 -17.43 -11.26
N VAL A 113 5.62 -16.47 -11.75
CA VAL A 113 6.11 -15.21 -12.35
C VAL A 113 5.58 -13.94 -11.69
N ALA A 114 4.84 -14.03 -10.58
CA ALA A 114 4.25 -12.85 -9.93
C ALA A 114 4.33 -12.89 -8.40
N THR A 115 4.72 -11.74 -7.84
CA THR A 115 4.66 -11.49 -6.40
C THR A 115 3.31 -10.94 -5.96
N TYR A 116 2.91 -11.18 -4.73
CA TYR A 116 1.57 -10.87 -4.20
C TYR A 116 1.08 -9.43 -4.46
N ASN A 117 1.83 -8.40 -4.04
CA ASN A 117 1.36 -7.01 -4.13
C ASN A 117 1.03 -6.54 -5.56
N PRO A 118 1.92 -6.70 -6.56
CA PRO A 118 1.57 -6.47 -7.97
C PRO A 118 0.54 -7.44 -8.54
N TRP A 119 0.46 -8.68 -8.04
CA TRP A 119 -0.50 -9.67 -8.55
C TRP A 119 -1.94 -9.34 -8.16
N VAL A 120 -2.16 -8.80 -6.96
CA VAL A 120 -3.48 -8.38 -6.47
C VAL A 120 -4.06 -7.25 -7.33
N ASP A 121 -3.25 -6.24 -7.67
CA ASP A 121 -3.70 -5.10 -8.47
C ASP A 121 -2.62 -4.62 -9.46
N PRO A 122 -2.39 -5.37 -10.55
CA PRO A 122 -1.38 -5.01 -11.54
C PRO A 122 -1.79 -3.79 -12.36
N GLU A 123 -3.08 -3.50 -12.47
CA GLU A 123 -3.57 -2.28 -13.10
C GLU A 123 -3.16 -1.05 -12.26
N ALA A 124 -3.32 -1.10 -10.94
CA ALA A 124 -2.79 -0.07 -10.05
C ALA A 124 -1.26 0.03 -10.11
N ALA A 125 -0.56 -1.12 -10.11
CA ALA A 125 0.89 -1.13 -10.25
C ALA A 125 1.33 -0.43 -11.55
N ARG A 126 0.70 -0.76 -12.69
CA ARG A 126 0.98 -0.10 -13.97
C ARG A 126 0.83 1.42 -13.88
N ILE A 127 -0.25 1.91 -13.30
CA ILE A 127 -0.49 3.36 -13.13
C ILE A 127 0.64 4.01 -12.32
N VAL A 128 1.01 3.41 -11.19
CA VAL A 128 2.04 3.96 -10.30
C VAL A 128 3.42 3.92 -10.96
N PHE A 129 3.81 2.82 -11.59
CA PHE A 129 5.10 2.72 -12.28
C PHE A 129 5.20 3.67 -13.50
N GLN A 130 4.08 4.09 -14.08
CA GLN A 130 4.02 5.05 -15.19
C GLN A 130 3.84 6.50 -14.74
N SER A 131 3.80 6.77 -13.42
CA SER A 131 3.51 8.09 -12.86
C SER A 131 4.63 9.12 -13.02
N GLY A 132 5.86 8.67 -13.28
CA GLY A 132 7.06 9.51 -13.29
C GLY A 132 7.60 9.84 -11.90
N ILE A 133 7.00 9.32 -10.82
CA ILE A 133 7.52 9.43 -9.46
C ILE A 133 8.81 8.59 -9.33
N PRO A 134 9.85 9.04 -8.62
CA PRO A 134 10.99 8.19 -8.29
C PRO A 134 10.55 6.98 -7.45
N ILE A 135 10.73 5.76 -7.97
CA ILE A 135 10.34 4.52 -7.30
C ILE A 135 11.57 3.65 -7.06
N THR A 136 11.76 3.24 -5.81
CA THR A 136 12.71 2.20 -5.41
C THR A 136 11.94 0.95 -5.03
N THR A 137 12.24 -0.17 -5.66
CA THR A 137 11.57 -1.45 -5.38
C THR A 137 12.44 -2.36 -4.51
N ALA A 138 11.88 -2.85 -3.40
CA ALA A 138 12.39 -4.02 -2.70
C ALA A 138 11.68 -5.25 -3.25
N GLY A 139 12.35 -5.96 -4.16
CA GLY A 139 11.84 -7.18 -4.78
C GLY A 139 11.87 -8.37 -3.82
N PHE A 140 11.08 -9.40 -4.12
CA PHE A 140 11.06 -10.64 -3.34
C PHE A 140 12.41 -11.37 -3.38
N ASP A 141 13.22 -11.14 -4.41
CA ASP A 141 14.56 -11.69 -4.59
C ASP A 141 15.60 -11.19 -3.57
N ILE A 142 15.31 -10.12 -2.83
CA ILE A 142 16.20 -9.54 -1.81
C ILE A 142 15.56 -9.43 -0.42
N SER A 143 14.36 -9.98 -0.26
CA SER A 143 13.57 -9.91 1.00
C SER A 143 13.65 -11.20 1.81
#